data_AF-A0A2T3ZJG1-F1
#
_entry.id   AF-A0A2T3ZJG1-F1
#
_cell.length_a   1.000
_cell.length_b   1.000
_cell.length_c   1.000
_cell.angle_alpha   90.00
_cell.angle_beta   90.00
_cell.angle_gamma   90.00
#
_symmetry.space_group_name_H-M   'P 1'
#
loop_
_entity.id
_entity.type
_entity.pdbx_description
1 polymer ?
#
loop_
_entity_poly.entity_id
_entity_poly.type
_entity_poly.pdbx_seq_one_letter_code
_entity_poly.pdbx_strand_id
1 'polypeptide(L)'
;MVGYSIGWMVCLYTAYVDARSQLDTFEEDLDWSDNEDTLLVTKGTIAGHNVVIAFTQNKKFPRTASKMTRHIFNDVKLFFIGGVDFVSSHQFDNRPPPSLGDCVLTPGSCRPHLWHEIRQNLKKKARLNAKRLLTAAGDFRAQNPQGVPITMDNVNYNSININALYEMYELSAERQDRMCCAEEANYMVPCMIASCMGGFHQGDENFNAWVPFASKASATVIRGIIQNLERLT
;
A
#
# COMPACT_ATOMS: atom_id res chain seq x y z
N MET A 1 16.90 -15.69 -13.17
CA MET A 1 15.54 -15.46 -12.65
C MET A 1 15.30 -13.96 -12.63
N VAL A 2 14.16 -13.51 -13.14
CA VAL A 2 13.79 -12.09 -13.14
C VAL A 2 13.22 -11.78 -11.76
N GLY A 3 13.86 -10.88 -11.02
CA GLY A 3 13.48 -10.52 -9.66
C GLY A 3 12.23 -9.63 -9.57
N TYR A 4 11.42 -9.84 -8.54
CA TYR A 4 10.23 -9.04 -8.23
C TYR A 4 10.58 -7.81 -7.40
N SER A 5 10.51 -6.61 -7.99
CA SER A 5 10.99 -5.38 -7.36
C SER A 5 9.99 -4.67 -6.44
N ILE A 6 8.71 -5.01 -6.54
CA ILE A 6 7.64 -4.35 -5.76
C ILE A 6 6.79 -5.42 -5.06
N GLY A 7 6.72 -5.35 -3.74
CA GLY A 7 5.75 -6.12 -2.95
C GLY A 7 4.50 -5.30 -2.68
N TRP A 8 3.33 -5.92 -2.74
CA TRP A 8 2.05 -5.28 -2.42
C TRP A 8 1.26 -6.17 -1.47
N MET A 9 1.09 -5.73 -0.24
CA MET A 9 0.35 -6.44 0.80
C MET A 9 -1.07 -5.92 0.95
N VAL A 10 -2.01 -6.83 1.20
CA VAL A 10 -3.41 -6.55 1.55
C VAL A 10 -3.88 -7.49 2.66
N CYS A 11 -4.87 -7.06 3.44
CA CYS A 11 -5.40 -7.82 4.59
C CYS A 11 -6.84 -8.30 4.40
N LEU A 12 -7.48 -7.97 3.28
CA LEU A 12 -8.82 -8.42 2.93
C LEU A 12 -8.74 -9.18 1.61
N TYR A 13 -9.50 -10.29 1.50
CA TYR A 13 -9.56 -11.05 0.27
C TYR A 13 -10.15 -10.24 -0.88
N THR A 14 -11.13 -9.36 -0.61
CA THR A 14 -11.68 -8.43 -1.62
C THR A 14 -10.59 -7.51 -2.17
N ALA A 15 -9.77 -6.93 -1.29
CA ALA A 15 -8.63 -6.10 -1.67
C ALA A 15 -7.57 -6.88 -2.44
N TYR A 16 -7.42 -8.18 -2.20
CA TYR A 16 -6.55 -9.05 -2.99
C TYR A 16 -7.06 -9.25 -4.41
N VAL A 17 -8.35 -9.55 -4.56
CA VAL A 17 -9.00 -9.68 -5.87
C VAL A 17 -8.89 -8.36 -6.65
N ASP A 18 -9.17 -7.23 -6.00
CA ASP A 18 -9.05 -5.92 -6.62
C ASP A 18 -7.59 -5.61 -7.00
N ALA A 19 -6.63 -5.83 -6.11
CA ALA A 19 -5.20 -5.64 -6.42
C ALA A 19 -4.74 -6.51 -7.59
N ARG A 20 -5.15 -7.78 -7.63
CA ARG A 20 -4.84 -8.72 -8.71
C ARG A 20 -5.39 -8.25 -10.05
N SER A 21 -6.61 -7.68 -10.06
CA SER A 21 -7.21 -7.09 -11.27
C SER A 21 -6.43 -5.90 -11.83
N GLN A 22 -5.57 -5.28 -11.02
CA GLN A 22 -4.72 -4.16 -11.40
C GLN A 22 -3.37 -4.60 -11.99
N LEU A 23 -3.10 -5.89 -12.16
CA LEU A 23 -1.89 -6.38 -12.84
C LEU A 23 -2.11 -6.37 -14.37
N ASP A 24 -1.10 -5.93 -15.13
CA ASP A 24 -1.10 -6.01 -16.61
C ASP A 24 -0.97 -7.46 -17.07
N THR A 25 -0.15 -8.23 -16.37
CA THR A 25 0.01 -9.67 -16.54
C THR A 25 0.09 -10.31 -15.17
N PHE A 26 -0.42 -11.52 -15.01
CA PHE A 26 -0.27 -12.26 -13.75
C PHE A 26 -0.12 -13.76 -13.98
N GLU A 27 0.62 -14.40 -13.08
CA GLU A 27 0.77 -15.85 -12.98
C GLU A 27 -0.39 -16.45 -12.17
N GLU A 28 -0.49 -17.77 -12.15
CA GLU A 28 -1.41 -18.46 -11.24
C GLU A 28 -1.11 -18.13 -9.78
N ASP A 29 -2.16 -18.17 -8.97
CA ASP A 29 -2.03 -17.89 -7.55
C ASP A 29 -1.23 -19.01 -6.88
N LEU A 30 -0.24 -18.61 -6.10
CA LEU A 30 0.61 -19.50 -5.33
C LEU A 30 0.14 -19.49 -3.89
N ASP A 31 0.00 -20.67 -3.32
CA ASP A 31 -0.24 -20.85 -1.90
C ASP A 31 1.09 -21.12 -1.19
N TRP A 32 1.54 -20.16 -0.37
CA TRP A 32 2.70 -20.30 0.52
C TRP A 32 2.25 -20.55 1.97
N SER A 33 1.21 -21.36 2.14
CA SER A 33 0.76 -21.84 3.44
C SER A 33 1.82 -22.70 4.12
N ASP A 34 1.99 -22.48 5.42
CA ASP A 34 2.60 -23.44 6.34
C ASP A 34 1.57 -23.86 7.41
N ASN A 35 1.96 -24.71 8.36
CA ASN A 35 1.06 -25.30 9.37
C ASN A 35 0.33 -24.26 10.26
N GLU A 36 0.68 -22.96 10.20
CA GLU A 36 0.11 -21.92 11.07
C GLU A 36 -0.42 -20.69 10.32
N ASP A 37 0.04 -20.40 9.10
CA ASP A 37 -0.51 -19.30 8.31
C ASP A 37 -0.57 -19.58 6.79
N THR A 38 -1.70 -19.17 6.20
CA THR A 38 -1.90 -19.10 4.74
C THR A 38 -1.48 -17.74 4.20
N LEU A 39 -0.64 -17.78 3.16
CA LEU A 39 -0.25 -16.64 2.35
C LEU A 39 -0.59 -16.93 0.89
N LEU A 40 -1.62 -16.28 0.38
CA LEU A 40 -1.99 -16.37 -1.02
C LEU A 40 -1.26 -15.27 -1.80
N VAL A 41 -0.59 -15.65 -2.88
CA VAL A 41 0.33 -14.77 -3.60
C VAL A 41 0.05 -14.81 -5.10
N THR A 42 -0.04 -13.63 -5.73
CA THR A 42 -0.01 -13.52 -7.20
C THR A 42 1.21 -12.74 -7.63
N LYS A 43 1.94 -13.27 -8.61
CA LYS A 43 3.04 -12.57 -9.28
C LYS A 43 2.55 -11.96 -10.58
N GLY A 44 3.08 -10.81 -10.95
CA GLY A 44 2.68 -10.15 -12.19
C GLY A 44 3.50 -8.92 -12.52
N THR A 45 2.94 -8.08 -13.41
CA THR A 45 3.58 -6.83 -13.82
C THR A 45 2.61 -5.66 -13.80
N ILE A 46 3.15 -4.45 -13.59
CA ILE A 46 2.47 -3.18 -13.79
C ILE A 46 3.46 -2.22 -14.45
N ALA A 47 3.15 -1.70 -15.63
CA ALA A 47 4.02 -0.77 -16.38
C ALA A 47 5.48 -1.26 -16.50
N GLY A 48 5.67 -2.56 -16.71
CA GLY A 48 6.99 -3.19 -16.81
C GLY A 48 7.73 -3.40 -15.48
N HIS A 49 7.14 -3.03 -14.34
CA HIS A 49 7.65 -3.40 -13.02
C HIS A 49 7.13 -4.78 -12.63
N ASN A 50 8.00 -5.61 -12.08
CA ASN A 50 7.60 -6.90 -11.52
C ASN A 50 7.00 -6.68 -10.12
N VAL A 51 5.74 -7.09 -9.98
CA VAL A 51 4.93 -6.90 -8.77
C VAL A 51 4.55 -8.25 -8.20
N VAL A 52 4.54 -8.36 -6.89
CA VAL A 52 4.03 -9.52 -6.17
C VAL A 52 3.03 -9.07 -5.13
N ILE A 53 1.79 -9.52 -5.28
CA ILE A 53 0.67 -9.22 -4.41
C ILE A 53 0.53 -10.36 -3.42
N ALA A 54 0.40 -10.05 -2.13
CA ALA A 54 0.17 -11.06 -1.11
C ALA A 54 -1.00 -10.71 -0.20
N PHE A 55 -1.81 -11.73 0.07
CA PHE A 55 -2.89 -11.72 1.02
C PHE A 55 -2.61 -12.70 2.15
N THR A 56 -2.86 -12.29 3.38
CA THR A 56 -2.90 -13.20 4.53
C THR A 56 -4.22 -13.05 5.27
N GLN A 57 -4.76 -14.17 5.73
CA GLN A 57 -5.97 -14.19 6.53
C GLN A 57 -5.59 -14.13 8.02
N ASN A 58 -6.16 -13.15 8.75
CA ASN A 58 -6.08 -13.04 10.22
C ASN A 58 -4.68 -12.78 10.84
N LYS A 59 -3.70 -12.23 10.09
CA LYS A 59 -2.35 -11.95 10.65
C LYS A 59 -2.02 -10.45 10.67
N LYS A 60 -1.12 -10.08 11.59
CA LYS A 60 -0.55 -8.73 11.68
C LYS A 60 0.42 -8.53 10.51
N PHE A 61 0.37 -7.37 9.86
CA PHE A 61 1.23 -6.96 8.72
C PHE A 61 2.72 -7.37 8.82
N PRO A 62 3.40 -7.28 9.98
CA PRO A 62 4.81 -7.67 10.08
C PRO A 62 5.09 -9.13 9.72
N ARG A 63 4.15 -10.05 10.01
CA ARG A 63 4.30 -11.47 9.68
C ARG A 63 4.13 -11.72 8.19
N THR A 64 3.17 -11.05 7.54
CA THR A 64 2.99 -11.07 6.08
C THR A 64 4.24 -10.57 5.38
N ALA A 65 4.75 -9.43 5.84
CA ALA A 65 5.97 -8.84 5.32
C ALA A 65 7.15 -9.80 5.53
N SER A 66 7.31 -10.37 6.73
CA SER A 66 8.34 -11.38 7.04
C SER A 66 8.27 -12.59 6.09
N LYS A 67 7.10 -13.17 5.86
CA LYS A 67 6.94 -14.33 4.96
C LYS A 67 7.21 -13.99 3.51
N MET A 68 6.63 -12.90 3.00
CA MET A 68 6.98 -12.39 1.68
C MET A 68 8.50 -12.21 1.60
N THR A 69 9.09 -11.53 2.57
CA THR A 69 10.54 -11.36 2.61
C THR A 69 11.27 -12.69 2.52
N ARG A 70 10.94 -13.73 3.30
CA ARG A 70 11.63 -15.04 3.21
C ARG A 70 11.59 -15.69 1.82
N HIS A 71 10.50 -15.53 1.07
CA HIS A 71 10.31 -16.21 -0.23
C HIS A 71 10.78 -15.40 -1.45
N ILE A 72 10.83 -14.07 -1.36
CA ILE A 72 11.12 -13.17 -2.49
C ILE A 72 12.21 -12.12 -2.15
N PHE A 73 12.96 -12.35 -1.07
CA PHE A 73 13.79 -11.33 -0.41
C PHE A 73 14.78 -10.60 -1.31
N ASN A 74 15.45 -11.35 -2.18
CA ASN A 74 16.61 -10.83 -2.88
C ASN A 74 16.23 -9.76 -3.90
N ASP A 75 14.95 -9.61 -4.20
CA ASP A 75 14.50 -8.81 -5.33
C ASP A 75 13.60 -7.63 -4.96
N VAL A 76 12.89 -7.66 -3.81
CA VAL A 76 11.93 -6.59 -3.45
C VAL A 76 12.67 -5.33 -3.01
N LYS A 77 12.39 -4.22 -3.70
CA LYS A 77 13.01 -2.90 -3.50
C LYS A 77 12.07 -1.87 -2.89
N LEU A 78 10.77 -2.17 -2.85
CA LEU A 78 9.71 -1.26 -2.40
C LEU A 78 8.46 -2.06 -1.99
N PHE A 79 7.73 -1.57 -0.98
CA PHE A 79 6.44 -2.14 -0.57
C PHE A 79 5.27 -1.15 -0.68
N PHE A 80 4.13 -1.65 -1.12
CA PHE A 80 2.84 -1.03 -0.91
C PHE A 80 2.03 -1.82 0.11
N ILE A 81 1.25 -1.10 0.91
CA ILE A 81 0.20 -1.66 1.75
C ILE A 81 -1.10 -1.06 1.27
N GLY A 82 -1.92 -1.89 0.62
CA GLY A 82 -3.26 -1.51 0.20
C GLY A 82 -4.28 -1.96 1.22
N GLY A 83 -5.31 -1.15 1.44
CA GLY A 83 -6.34 -1.50 2.39
C GLY A 83 -7.49 -0.53 2.47
N VAL A 84 -8.48 -0.98 3.23
CA VAL A 84 -9.64 -0.22 3.64
C VAL A 84 -9.41 0.25 5.07
N ASP A 85 -9.64 1.52 5.33
CA ASP A 85 -9.55 2.10 6.67
C ASP A 85 -10.93 2.52 7.17
N PHE A 86 -11.09 2.43 8.49
CA PHE A 86 -12.27 2.83 9.22
C PHE A 86 -11.82 3.76 10.33
N VAL A 87 -12.08 5.05 10.14
CA VAL A 87 -11.50 6.07 10.98
C VAL A 87 -12.61 6.76 11.74
N SER A 88 -12.47 6.81 13.06
CA SER A 88 -13.35 7.64 13.88
C SER A 88 -13.13 9.10 13.50
N SER A 89 -14.21 9.85 13.30
CA SER A 89 -14.17 11.29 12.97
C SER A 89 -13.33 12.12 13.95
N HIS A 90 -13.13 11.63 15.17
CA HIS A 90 -12.32 12.26 16.22
C HIS A 90 -10.80 12.17 16.00
N GLN A 91 -10.30 11.35 15.05
CA GLN A 91 -8.86 11.19 14.84
C GLN A 91 -8.23 12.30 13.96
N PHE A 92 -9.04 13.19 13.39
CA PHE A 92 -8.58 14.25 12.48
C PHE A 92 -8.54 15.64 13.15
N ASP A 93 -8.30 15.71 14.47
CA ASP A 93 -8.28 16.97 15.25
C ASP A 93 -7.72 18.16 14.44
N ASN A 94 -8.61 19.14 14.18
CA ASN A 94 -8.40 20.38 13.42
C ASN A 94 -8.39 20.30 11.88
N ARG A 95 -8.86 19.20 11.26
CA ARG A 95 -9.01 19.09 9.81
C ARG A 95 -10.36 18.46 9.42
N PRO A 96 -10.90 18.79 8.23
CA PRO A 96 -12.01 18.03 7.69
C PRO A 96 -11.57 16.57 7.54
N PRO A 97 -12.33 15.60 8.09
CA PRO A 97 -12.03 14.20 7.90
C PRO A 97 -12.09 13.86 6.39
N PRO A 98 -11.25 12.93 5.90
CA PRO A 98 -11.38 12.42 4.55
C PRO A 98 -12.79 11.87 4.33
N SER A 99 -13.33 12.12 3.15
CA SER A 99 -14.66 11.62 2.79
C SER A 99 -14.63 10.11 2.56
N LEU A 100 -15.79 9.46 2.66
CA LEU A 100 -15.90 8.06 2.24
C LEU A 100 -15.44 7.92 0.78
N GLY A 101 -14.65 6.90 0.50
CA GLY A 101 -14.05 6.71 -0.82
C GLY A 101 -12.80 7.54 -1.12
N ASP A 102 -12.39 8.45 -0.25
CA ASP A 102 -11.07 9.09 -0.35
C ASP A 102 -9.95 8.09 0.00
N CYS A 103 -8.78 8.29 -0.60
CA CYS A 103 -7.58 7.52 -0.31
C CYS A 103 -6.54 8.38 0.38
N VAL A 104 -6.10 7.93 1.55
CA VAL A 104 -5.07 8.54 2.36
C VAL A 104 -3.73 7.88 2.06
N LEU A 105 -2.77 8.68 1.61
CA LEU A 105 -1.40 8.24 1.35
C LEU A 105 -0.49 8.64 2.50
N THR A 106 0.07 7.63 3.18
CA THR A 106 1.07 7.82 4.23
C THR A 106 2.34 7.04 3.88
N PRO A 107 3.54 7.60 4.09
CA PRO A 107 4.72 6.74 4.22
C PRO A 107 4.51 5.85 5.46
N GLY A 108 5.20 4.70 5.56
CA GLY A 108 5.01 3.67 6.62
C GLY A 108 4.41 4.13 7.97
N SER A 109 3.50 3.32 8.54
CA SER A 109 2.52 3.71 9.58
C SER A 109 3.08 4.10 10.95
N CYS A 110 2.70 5.32 11.37
CA CYS A 110 2.11 5.83 12.63
C CYS A 110 1.92 4.98 13.91
N ARG A 111 2.33 3.71 13.99
CA ARG A 111 2.24 2.91 15.24
C ARG A 111 3.64 2.64 15.83
N PRO A 112 4.02 3.25 16.97
CA PRO A 112 5.37 3.18 17.56
C PRO A 112 5.96 1.77 17.74
N HIS A 113 5.11 0.74 17.87
CA HIS A 113 5.50 -0.66 18.04
C HIS A 113 5.82 -1.39 16.72
N LEU A 114 5.62 -0.73 15.57
CA LEU A 114 6.06 -1.21 14.25
C LEU A 114 7.33 -0.49 13.77
N TRP A 115 7.83 0.48 14.53
CA TRP A 115 9.10 1.15 14.27
C TRP A 115 10.17 0.56 15.18
N HIS A 116 11.28 0.20 14.57
CA HIS A 116 12.56 0.34 15.25
C HIS A 116 13.11 1.71 14.82
N GLU A 117 13.54 2.53 15.79
CA GLU A 117 14.45 3.63 15.47
C GLU A 117 15.56 3.07 14.57
N ILE A 118 15.87 3.81 13.51
CA ILE A 118 16.93 3.49 12.57
C ILE A 118 18.25 3.61 13.33
N ARG A 119 18.62 2.56 14.04
CA ARG A 119 19.85 2.57 14.83
C ARG A 119 21.07 2.20 14.00
N GLN A 120 20.94 1.81 12.72
CA GLN A 120 22.07 1.45 11.84
C GLN A 120 21.86 1.71 10.34
N ASN A 121 22.94 2.18 9.70
CA ASN A 121 23.21 2.44 8.26
C ASN A 121 22.14 2.03 7.22
N LEU A 122 21.23 2.95 6.88
CA LEU A 122 20.44 2.88 5.67
C LEU A 122 21.32 2.85 4.42
N LYS A 123 21.17 1.81 3.58
CA LYS A 123 21.89 1.71 2.31
C LYS A 123 21.46 2.85 1.38
N LYS A 124 22.40 3.49 0.70
CA LYS A 124 22.16 4.56 -0.30
C LYS A 124 21.06 4.22 -1.31
N LYS A 125 20.97 2.95 -1.73
CA LYS A 125 19.93 2.45 -2.65
C LYS A 125 18.51 2.56 -2.08
N ALA A 126 18.33 2.25 -0.79
CA ALA A 126 17.02 2.32 -0.14
C ALA A 126 16.50 3.77 -0.10
N ARG A 127 17.36 4.73 0.26
CA ARG A 127 17.04 6.17 0.21
C ARG A 127 16.63 6.63 -1.19
N LEU A 128 17.36 6.19 -2.21
CA LEU A 128 17.04 6.52 -3.61
C LEU A 128 15.67 5.97 -4.02
N ASN A 129 15.37 4.70 -3.71
CA ASN A 129 14.08 4.09 -4.01
C ASN A 129 12.93 4.74 -3.20
N ALA A 130 13.17 5.19 -1.96
CA ALA A 130 12.20 5.98 -1.19
C ALA A 130 11.90 7.35 -1.83
N LYS A 131 12.94 8.06 -2.29
CA LYS A 131 12.75 9.32 -3.02
C LYS A 131 11.92 9.11 -4.29
N ARG A 132 12.18 8.04 -5.05
CA ARG A 132 11.41 7.69 -6.25
C ARG A 132 9.95 7.39 -5.93
N LEU A 133 9.69 6.65 -4.85
CA LEU A 133 8.32 6.38 -4.38
C LEU A 133 7.55 7.67 -4.10
N LEU A 134 8.14 8.58 -3.31
CA LEU A 134 7.51 9.85 -2.94
C LEU A 134 7.28 10.74 -4.17
N THR A 135 8.24 10.75 -5.11
CA THR A 135 8.11 11.50 -6.38
C THR A 135 6.96 10.95 -7.21
N ALA A 136 6.90 9.62 -7.41
CA ALA A 136 5.83 8.98 -8.18
C ALA A 136 4.44 9.20 -7.56
N ALA A 137 4.34 9.21 -6.23
CA ALA A 137 3.09 9.52 -5.53
C ALA A 137 2.67 10.99 -5.69
N GLY A 138 3.63 11.91 -5.68
CA GLY A 138 3.40 13.33 -5.94
C GLY A 138 2.94 13.58 -7.38
N ASP A 139 3.62 12.98 -8.35
CA ASP A 139 3.29 13.09 -9.78
C ASP A 139 1.91 12.53 -10.08
N PHE A 140 1.58 11.36 -9.53
CA PHE A 140 0.26 10.76 -9.68
C PHE A 140 -0.85 11.67 -9.14
N ARG A 141 -0.65 12.29 -7.97
CA ARG A 141 -1.60 13.24 -7.40
C ARG A 141 -1.72 14.51 -8.27
N ALA A 142 -0.59 15.06 -8.74
CA ALA A 142 -0.58 16.26 -9.57
C ALA A 142 -1.31 16.06 -10.91
N GLN A 143 -1.26 14.85 -11.47
CA GLN A 143 -2.00 14.45 -12.66
C GLN A 143 -3.51 14.27 -12.42
N ASN A 144 -3.93 14.07 -11.17
CA ASN A 144 -5.33 13.82 -10.78
C ASN A 144 -5.84 14.87 -9.78
N PRO A 145 -5.84 16.18 -10.13
CA PRO A 145 -6.17 17.26 -9.19
C PRO A 145 -7.63 17.25 -8.73
N GLN A 146 -8.53 16.63 -9.51
CA GLN A 146 -9.95 16.46 -9.18
C GLN A 146 -10.26 15.06 -8.63
N GLY A 147 -9.23 14.28 -8.30
CA GLY A 147 -9.35 12.87 -7.93
C GLY A 147 -9.32 11.92 -9.14
N VAL A 148 -9.28 10.62 -8.83
CA VAL A 148 -9.21 9.54 -9.82
C VAL A 148 -10.63 9.04 -10.10
N PRO A 149 -11.10 9.05 -11.36
CA PRO A 149 -12.44 8.59 -11.67
C PRO A 149 -12.58 7.09 -11.35
N ILE A 150 -13.67 6.73 -10.68
CA ILE A 150 -14.04 5.36 -10.39
C ILE A 150 -15.55 5.24 -10.45
N THR A 151 -16.06 4.15 -11.00
CA THR A 151 -17.50 3.90 -11.06
C THR A 151 -17.82 2.61 -10.32
N MET A 152 -18.81 2.69 -9.43
CA MET A 152 -19.40 1.54 -8.76
C MET A 152 -20.89 1.83 -8.54
N ASP A 153 -21.77 1.05 -9.17
CA ASP A 153 -23.20 1.38 -9.27
C ASP A 153 -23.93 1.41 -7.92
N ASN A 154 -23.37 0.77 -6.90
CA ASN A 154 -23.92 0.67 -5.54
C ASN A 154 -23.41 1.74 -4.57
N VAL A 155 -22.49 2.61 -5.00
CA VAL A 155 -21.98 3.73 -4.21
C VAL A 155 -22.12 4.99 -5.05
N ASN A 156 -22.89 5.98 -4.58
CA ASN A 156 -23.07 7.26 -5.28
C ASN A 156 -21.80 8.14 -5.15
N TYR A 157 -20.67 7.63 -5.65
CA TYR A 157 -19.35 8.23 -5.57
C TYR A 157 -18.57 7.91 -6.85
N ASN A 158 -18.07 8.94 -7.53
CA ASN A 158 -17.55 8.84 -8.89
C ASN A 158 -16.05 9.21 -9.03
N SER A 159 -15.41 9.65 -7.95
CA SER A 159 -14.02 10.08 -7.95
C SER A 159 -13.35 9.86 -6.61
N ILE A 160 -12.12 9.36 -6.60
CA ILE A 160 -11.30 9.16 -5.40
C ILE A 160 -10.41 10.38 -5.18
N ASN A 161 -10.58 11.11 -4.08
CA ASN A 161 -9.59 12.14 -3.73
C ASN A 161 -8.35 11.50 -3.12
N ILE A 162 -7.18 11.96 -3.55
CA ILE A 162 -5.89 11.50 -3.03
C ILE A 162 -5.44 12.49 -1.95
N ASN A 163 -5.62 12.08 -0.69
CA ASN A 163 -5.19 12.82 0.49
C ASN A 163 -3.75 12.43 0.86
N ALA A 164 -2.79 13.23 0.40
CA ALA A 164 -1.38 13.04 0.69
C ALA A 164 -1.02 13.54 2.09
N LEU A 165 -1.19 12.70 3.12
CA LEU A 165 -0.66 13.01 4.45
C LEU A 165 0.87 13.08 4.44
N TYR A 166 1.54 12.37 3.53
CA TYR A 166 3.00 12.45 3.37
C TYR A 166 3.52 13.88 3.15
N GLU A 167 2.76 14.79 2.51
CA GLU A 167 3.19 16.17 2.23
C GLU A 167 3.19 17.07 3.45
N MET A 168 2.34 16.77 4.43
CA MET A 168 2.32 17.46 5.72
C MET A 168 3.57 17.14 6.54
N TYR A 169 4.25 16.05 6.16
CA TYR A 169 5.57 15.74 6.62
C TYR A 169 6.57 16.28 5.60
N GLU A 170 6.98 17.56 5.70
CA GLU A 170 8.15 18.16 5.02
C GLU A 170 9.19 17.12 4.59
N LEU A 171 9.63 17.18 3.33
CA LEU A 171 10.62 16.32 2.67
C LEU A 171 12.05 16.46 3.25
N SER A 172 12.20 16.57 4.57
CA SER A 172 13.49 16.62 5.24
C SER A 172 14.24 15.29 5.11
N ALA A 173 15.56 15.33 5.19
CA ALA A 173 16.43 14.14 5.10
C ALA A 173 16.06 13.05 6.13
N GLU A 174 15.54 13.45 7.28
CA GLU A 174 15.06 12.59 8.37
C GLU A 174 13.87 11.69 7.97
N ARG A 175 13.17 12.02 6.88
CA ARG A 175 11.94 11.33 6.46
C ARG A 175 12.10 10.45 5.22
N GLN A 176 13.09 10.73 4.38
CA GLN A 176 13.61 9.75 3.40
C GLN A 176 14.16 8.49 4.07
N ASP A 177 14.40 8.60 5.37
CA ASP A 177 14.88 7.53 6.24
C ASP A 177 13.73 6.68 6.83
N ARG A 178 12.45 7.11 6.71
CA ARG A 178 11.29 6.33 7.19
C ARG A 178 10.96 5.16 6.25
N MET A 179 11.37 3.96 6.63
CA MET A 179 11.16 2.70 5.90
C MET A 179 10.18 1.78 6.65
N CYS A 180 9.57 0.82 5.96
CA CYS A 180 8.92 -0.30 6.65
C CYS A 180 9.99 -1.24 7.20
N CYS A 181 9.89 -1.53 8.50
CA CYS A 181 10.65 -2.58 9.16
C CYS A 181 9.74 -3.81 9.28
N ALA A 182 10.08 -4.91 8.61
CA ALA A 182 9.61 -6.20 9.08
C ALA A 182 10.51 -6.58 10.27
N GLU A 183 9.91 -6.74 11.44
CA GLU A 183 10.54 -7.01 12.76
C GLU A 183 11.58 -8.15 12.70
N GLU A 184 11.37 -9.13 11.81
CA GLU A 184 12.23 -10.30 11.64
C GLU A 184 13.16 -10.21 10.42
N ALA A 185 13.01 -9.21 9.55
CA ALA A 185 13.68 -9.21 8.26
C ALA A 185 15.12 -8.70 8.32
N ASN A 186 15.60 -8.01 9.36
CA ASN A 186 16.92 -7.33 9.33
C ASN A 186 17.15 -6.39 8.13
N TYR A 187 16.08 -6.02 7.41
CA TYR A 187 16.16 -5.22 6.20
C TYR A 187 15.04 -4.18 6.15
N MET A 188 15.44 -2.97 5.77
CA MET A 188 14.58 -1.80 5.67
C MET A 188 14.23 -1.56 4.20
N VAL A 189 12.93 -1.57 3.88
CA VAL A 189 12.44 -1.36 2.52
C VAL A 189 11.52 -0.13 2.49
N PRO A 190 11.70 0.79 1.53
CA PRO A 190 10.77 1.90 1.34
C PRO A 190 9.34 1.42 1.20
N CYS A 191 8.40 2.07 1.88
CA CYS A 191 7.01 1.68 1.79
C CYS A 191 6.03 2.85 1.84
N MET A 192 4.87 2.62 1.24
CA MET A 192 3.73 3.52 1.28
C MET A 192 2.45 2.74 1.57
N ILE A 193 1.60 3.34 2.39
CA ILE A 193 0.26 2.83 2.69
C ILE A 193 -0.73 3.69 1.92
N ALA A 194 -1.61 3.04 1.18
CA ALA A 194 -2.75 3.64 0.52
C ALA A 194 -4.03 3.12 1.17
N SER A 195 -4.47 3.83 2.21
CA SER A 195 -5.65 3.49 3.02
C SER A 195 -6.85 4.25 2.48
N CYS A 196 -7.85 3.56 1.95
CA CYS A 196 -9.05 4.23 1.44
C CYS A 196 -10.25 4.04 2.36
N MET A 197 -11.04 5.10 2.51
CA MET A 197 -12.09 5.20 3.51
C MET A 197 -13.28 4.31 3.13
N GLY A 198 -13.49 3.23 3.91
CA GLY A 198 -14.63 2.31 3.74
C GLY A 198 -15.77 2.54 4.73
N GLY A 199 -15.62 3.49 5.65
CA GLY A 199 -16.61 3.81 6.67
C GLY A 199 -16.02 4.68 7.78
N PHE A 200 -16.89 5.22 8.65
CA PHE A 200 -16.47 5.91 9.87
C PHE A 200 -16.46 4.96 11.08
N HIS A 201 -17.30 3.92 11.06
CA HIS A 201 -17.33 2.86 12.07
C HIS A 201 -17.52 1.48 11.39
N GLN A 202 -16.89 0.45 11.98
CA GLN A 202 -17.11 -0.92 11.54
C GLN A 202 -18.52 -1.36 11.97
N GLY A 203 -19.37 -1.71 10.99
CA GLY A 203 -20.76 -2.13 11.24
C GLY A 203 -21.85 -1.17 10.75
N ASP A 204 -21.49 -0.06 10.11
CA ASP A 204 -22.46 0.78 9.38
C ASP A 204 -23.23 -0.07 8.34
N GLU A 205 -24.53 0.17 8.16
CA GLU A 205 -25.41 -0.62 7.28
C GLU A 205 -24.91 -0.68 5.82
N ASN A 206 -24.10 0.29 5.41
CA ASN A 206 -23.50 0.39 4.08
C ASN A 206 -22.11 -0.26 3.96
N PHE A 207 -21.64 -0.98 4.99
CA PHE A 207 -20.34 -1.66 5.02
C PHE A 207 -20.11 -2.54 3.79
N ASN A 208 -21.13 -3.28 3.37
CA ASN A 208 -21.06 -4.19 2.22
C ASN A 208 -20.92 -3.46 0.86
N ALA A 209 -21.30 -2.18 0.78
CA ALA A 209 -21.14 -1.37 -0.43
C ALA A 209 -19.79 -0.62 -0.44
N TRP A 210 -19.37 -0.09 0.70
CA TRP A 210 -18.16 0.74 0.78
C TRP A 210 -16.85 -0.04 0.85
N VAL A 211 -16.82 -1.24 1.43
CA VAL A 211 -15.58 -2.04 1.49
C VAL A 211 -15.06 -2.43 0.10
N PRO A 212 -15.90 -2.96 -0.83
CA PRO A 212 -15.48 -3.20 -2.20
C PRO A 212 -15.02 -1.91 -2.90
N PHE A 213 -15.76 -0.81 -2.71
CA PHE A 213 -15.39 0.49 -3.29
C PHE A 213 -14.00 0.94 -2.84
N ALA A 214 -13.77 0.99 -1.52
CA ALA A 214 -12.51 1.42 -0.93
C ALA A 214 -11.35 0.47 -1.28
N SER A 215 -11.62 -0.83 -1.38
CA SER A 215 -10.63 -1.83 -1.81
C SER A 215 -10.17 -1.56 -3.25
N LYS A 216 -11.11 -1.38 -4.17
CA LYS A 216 -10.84 -1.00 -5.57
C LYS A 216 -10.15 0.35 -5.68
N ALA A 217 -10.55 1.33 -4.86
CA ALA A 217 -9.92 2.64 -4.83
C ALA A 217 -8.45 2.56 -4.41
N SER A 218 -8.14 1.81 -3.34
CA SER A 218 -6.77 1.58 -2.87
C SER A 218 -5.92 0.94 -3.96
N ALA A 219 -6.47 -0.07 -4.63
CA ALA A 219 -5.78 -0.75 -5.71
C ALA A 219 -5.50 0.15 -6.92
N THR A 220 -6.49 0.96 -7.31
CA THR A 220 -6.36 1.92 -8.40
C THR A 220 -5.27 2.95 -8.12
N VAL A 221 -5.25 3.50 -6.89
CA VAL A 221 -4.24 4.47 -6.46
C VAL A 221 -2.84 3.85 -6.46
N ILE A 222 -2.67 2.64 -5.91
CA ILE A 222 -1.36 1.96 -5.90
C ILE A 222 -0.87 1.69 -7.33
N ARG A 223 -1.74 1.20 -8.23
CA ARG A 223 -1.39 1.01 -9.64
C ARG A 223 -0.93 2.32 -10.28
N GLY A 224 -1.67 3.41 -10.08
CA GLY A 224 -1.33 4.72 -10.63
C GLY A 224 0.01 5.26 -10.14
N ILE A 225 0.36 5.02 -8.87
CA ILE A 225 1.68 5.35 -8.34
C ILE A 225 2.77 4.48 -9.00
N ILE A 226 2.55 3.17 -9.15
CA ILE A 226 3.51 2.27 -9.80
C ILE A 226 3.74 2.66 -11.26
N GLN A 227 2.71 3.08 -11.98
CA GLN A 227 2.82 3.57 -13.36
C GLN A 227 3.70 4.81 -13.50
N ASN A 228 3.74 5.67 -12.47
CA ASN A 228 4.62 6.84 -12.42
C ASN A 228 6.01 6.54 -11.83
N LEU A 229 6.28 5.29 -11.44
CA LEU A 229 7.51 4.94 -10.75
C LEU A 229 8.67 4.75 -11.73
N GLU A 230 9.74 5.52 -11.54
CA GLU A 230 11.00 5.27 -12.22
C GLU A 230 11.57 3.87 -11.92
N ARG A 231 12.42 3.36 -12.82
CA ARG A 231 13.07 2.06 -12.65
C ARG A 231 13.87 1.97 -11.35
N LEU A 232 13.54 0.99 -10.51
CA LEU A 232 14.15 0.77 -9.19
C LEU A 232 15.56 0.17 -9.27
N THR A 233 16.48 0.66 -8.41
CA THR A 233 17.91 0.24 -8.37
C THR A 233 18.21 -0.71 -7.24
#